data_AF-A0A4U7BGR1-F1
#
_entry.id   AF-A0A4U7BGR1-F1
#
_cell.length_a   1.000
_cell.length_b   1.000
_cell.length_c   1.000
_cell.angle_alpha   90.00
_cell.angle_beta   90.00
_cell.angle_gamma   90.00
#
_symmetry.space_group_name_H-M   'P 1'
#
loop_
_entity.id
_entity.type
_entity.pdbx_description
1 polymer ?
#
loop_
_entity_poly.entity_id
_entity_poly.type
_entity_poly.pdbx_seq_one_letter_code
_entity_poly.pdbx_strand_id
1 'polypeptide(L)'
;TIEKPFKEVCETLLTQDLNKPFPKIEPLSYDKQNELLLKSYYKIYKSIKHCKEFSEELLKSLNDIRESFSNLNFISNLEEGKEILKYLIEEIDKIKTKLEDIKKMQDLLEILGPLLTQFELNLARIYVLNPKTPEDSYNKSLLWVKEHVEFLQMVYAHIKAQEKALIENITPLENELDQRGLKKWKEKVK
;
A
#
# COMPACT_ATOMS: atom_id res chain seq x y z
N THR A 1 24.94 34.95 13.76
CA THR A 1 23.76 34.08 13.59
C THR A 1 23.02 34.03 14.91
N ILE A 2 21.71 34.26 14.92
CA ILE A 2 20.89 34.28 16.14
C ILE A 2 20.57 32.84 16.61
N GLU A 3 20.65 31.88 15.69
CA GLU A 3 20.45 30.46 15.98
C GLU A 3 21.66 29.84 16.68
N LYS A 4 21.38 29.13 17.78
CA LYS A 4 22.33 28.28 18.50
C LYS A 4 22.05 26.81 18.21
N PRO A 5 23.05 25.91 18.30
CA PRO A 5 22.85 24.47 18.17
C PRO A 5 21.79 23.94 19.15
N PHE A 6 20.90 23.04 18.69
CA PHE A 6 19.80 22.48 19.50
C PHE A 6 20.28 21.92 20.84
N LYS A 7 21.40 21.21 20.85
CA LYS A 7 22.02 20.66 22.07
C LYS A 7 22.35 21.76 23.09
N GLU A 8 22.99 22.85 22.65
CA GLU A 8 23.35 23.98 23.52
C GLU A 8 22.10 24.65 24.11
N VAL A 9 21.05 24.78 23.30
CA VAL A 9 19.76 25.33 23.74
C VAL A 9 19.12 24.42 24.80
N CYS A 10 19.11 23.10 24.58
CA CYS A 10 18.62 22.14 25.57
C CYS A 10 19.42 22.18 26.87
N GLU A 11 20.75 22.17 26.80
CA GLU A 11 21.62 22.23 27.98
C GLU A 11 21.47 23.54 28.76
N THR A 12 21.12 24.64 28.09
CA THR A 12 20.87 25.93 28.74
C THR A 12 19.47 26.04 29.34
N LEU A 13 18.45 25.56 28.62
CA LEU A 13 17.04 25.76 28.99
C LEU A 13 16.45 24.61 29.83
N LEU A 14 16.96 23.39 29.68
CA LEU A 14 16.50 22.18 30.38
C LEU A 14 17.37 21.84 31.59
N THR A 15 17.79 22.86 32.33
CA THR A 15 18.64 22.73 33.54
C THR A 15 17.83 22.42 34.80
N GLN A 16 16.53 22.70 34.79
CA GLN A 16 15.64 22.41 35.90
C GLN A 16 15.33 20.92 35.94
N ASP A 17 15.62 20.29 37.07
CA ASP A 17 15.13 18.96 37.38
C ASP A 17 13.62 19.05 37.62
N LEU A 18 12.86 18.87 36.54
CA LEU A 18 11.39 18.92 36.58
C LEU A 18 10.91 17.74 37.42
N ASN A 19 10.34 18.03 38.59
CA ASN A 19 9.62 17.04 39.38
C ASN A 19 8.35 16.64 38.61
N LYS A 20 8.50 15.70 37.67
CA LYS A 20 7.44 15.29 36.74
C LYS A 20 6.27 14.70 37.55
N PRO A 21 5.10 15.35 37.58
CA PRO A 21 3.95 14.87 38.37
C PRO A 21 3.25 13.68 37.71
N PHE A 22 3.85 13.09 36.68
CA PHE A 22 3.26 11.99 35.94
C PHE A 22 3.45 10.68 36.71
N PRO A 23 2.38 9.88 36.90
CA PRO A 23 2.52 8.54 37.43
C PRO A 23 3.54 7.75 36.60
N LYS A 24 4.39 6.97 37.27
CA LYS A 24 5.23 6.01 36.55
C LYS A 24 4.32 5.02 35.83
N ILE A 25 4.58 4.82 34.55
CA ILE A 25 3.89 3.82 33.76
C ILE A 25 4.48 2.47 34.17
N GLU A 26 3.68 1.69 34.89
CA GLU A 26 4.03 0.32 35.22
C GLU A 26 4.03 -0.54 33.94
N PRO A 27 4.98 -1.47 33.78
CA PRO A 27 4.96 -2.39 32.66
C PRO A 27 3.71 -3.26 32.71
N LEU A 28 3.24 -3.67 31.54
CA LEU A 28 2.18 -4.66 31.43
C LEU A 28 2.60 -5.98 32.11
N SER A 29 1.62 -6.76 32.57
CA SER A 29 1.90 -8.12 33.05
C SER A 29 2.59 -8.96 31.97
N TYR A 30 3.42 -9.91 32.39
CA TYR A 30 4.16 -10.76 31.46
C TYR A 30 3.24 -11.47 30.45
N ASP A 31 2.08 -11.96 30.92
CA ASP A 31 1.06 -12.58 30.08
C ASP A 31 0.50 -11.61 29.04
N LYS A 32 0.23 -10.36 29.44
CA LYS A 32 -0.29 -9.35 28.51
C LYS A 32 0.75 -8.97 27.46
N GLN A 33 2.02 -8.89 27.84
CA GLN A 33 3.10 -8.67 26.88
C GLN A 33 3.18 -9.82 25.86
N ASN A 34 3.10 -11.08 26.32
CA ASN A 34 3.13 -12.25 25.44
C ASN A 34 1.94 -12.30 24.48
N GLU A 35 0.74 -11.94 24.95
CA GLU A 35 -0.46 -11.78 24.10
C GLU A 35 -0.22 -10.74 22.99
N LEU A 36 0.29 -9.56 23.33
CA LEU A 36 0.57 -8.49 22.36
C LEU A 36 1.67 -8.88 21.38
N LEU A 37 2.70 -9.60 21.83
CA LEU A 37 3.78 -10.11 21.00
C LEU A 37 3.24 -11.08 19.94
N LEU A 38 2.46 -12.08 20.37
CA LEU A 38 1.82 -13.04 19.47
C LEU A 38 0.84 -12.36 18.51
N LYS A 39 0.06 -11.38 18.98
CA LYS A 39 -0.87 -10.62 18.14
C LYS A 39 -0.14 -9.83 17.06
N SER A 40 1.01 -9.24 17.39
CA SER A 40 1.84 -8.51 16.42
C SER A 40 2.42 -9.46 15.39
N TYR A 41 2.95 -10.60 15.83
CA TYR A 41 3.46 -11.64 14.94
C TYR A 41 2.39 -12.17 13.98
N TYR A 42 1.20 -12.48 14.50
CA TYR A 42 0.05 -12.88 13.69
C TYR A 42 -0.33 -11.84 12.63
N LYS A 43 -0.40 -10.56 13.00
CA LYS A 43 -0.72 -9.48 12.06
C LYS A 43 0.32 -9.37 10.95
N ILE A 44 1.61 -9.44 11.27
CA ILE A 44 2.69 -9.38 10.28
C ILE A 44 2.61 -10.58 9.34
N TYR A 45 2.49 -11.80 9.85
CA TYR A 45 2.39 -13.00 9.01
C TYR A 45 1.15 -12.98 8.11
N LYS A 46 0.01 -12.52 8.65
CA LYS A 46 -1.21 -12.31 7.87
C LYS A 46 -0.98 -11.30 6.74
N SER A 47 -0.28 -10.20 7.01
CA SER A 47 0.02 -9.18 6.00
C SER A 47 1.00 -9.68 4.94
N ILE A 48 2.03 -10.47 5.31
CA ILE A 48 2.93 -11.13 4.34
C ILE A 48 2.12 -12.01 3.39
N LYS A 49 1.22 -12.85 3.95
CA LYS A 49 0.34 -13.72 3.15
C LYS A 49 -0.56 -12.90 2.22
N HIS A 50 -1.17 -11.84 2.74
CA HIS A 50 -2.03 -10.95 1.96
C HIS A 50 -1.27 -10.27 0.81
N CYS A 51 -0.06 -9.74 1.07
CA CYS A 51 0.80 -9.15 0.05
C CYS A 51 1.08 -10.15 -1.08
N LYS A 52 1.45 -11.38 -0.72
CA LYS A 52 1.74 -12.45 -1.69
C LYS A 52 0.52 -12.75 -2.56
N GLU A 53 -0.59 -13.14 -1.94
CA GLU A 53 -1.82 -13.54 -2.64
C GLU A 53 -2.34 -12.42 -3.55
N PHE A 54 -2.42 -11.19 -3.02
CA PHE A 54 -2.92 -10.06 -3.79
C PHE A 54 -1.96 -9.60 -4.89
N SER A 55 -0.64 -9.68 -4.68
CA SER A 55 0.34 -9.36 -5.73
C SER A 55 0.30 -10.36 -6.89
N GLU A 56 0.09 -11.64 -6.62
CA GLU A 56 -0.07 -12.68 -7.64
C GLU A 56 -1.35 -12.45 -8.46
N GLU A 57 -2.47 -12.16 -7.77
CA GLU A 57 -3.73 -11.79 -8.41
C GLU A 57 -3.60 -10.54 -9.28
N LEU A 58 -3.03 -9.47 -8.73
CA LEU A 58 -2.84 -8.19 -9.42
C LEU A 58 -1.93 -8.33 -10.63
N LEU A 59 -0.84 -9.09 -10.52
CA LEU A 59 0.09 -9.31 -11.63
C LEU A 59 -0.60 -10.02 -12.79
N LYS A 60 -1.43 -11.03 -12.49
CA LYS A 60 -2.21 -11.73 -13.52
C LYS A 60 -3.12 -10.76 -14.26
N SER A 61 -3.96 -10.02 -13.53
CA SER A 61 -4.86 -9.04 -14.15
C SER A 61 -4.13 -7.94 -14.91
N LEU A 62 -2.99 -7.46 -14.39
CA LEU A 62 -2.14 -6.48 -15.08
C LEU A 62 -1.58 -6.99 -16.40
N ASN A 63 -1.17 -8.26 -16.47
CA ASN A 63 -0.68 -8.86 -17.72
C ASN A 63 -1.80 -8.93 -18.76
N ASP A 64 -2.99 -9.39 -18.37
CA ASP A 64 -4.16 -9.47 -19.25
C ASP A 64 -4.58 -8.08 -19.79
N ILE A 65 -4.57 -7.07 -18.91
CA ILE A 65 -4.83 -5.67 -19.26
C ILE A 65 -3.76 -5.14 -20.22
N ARG A 66 -2.47 -5.41 -19.96
CA ARG A 66 -1.36 -4.94 -20.80
C ARG A 66 -1.36 -5.53 -22.19
N GLU A 67 -1.66 -6.82 -22.28
CA GLU A 67 -1.81 -7.50 -23.57
C GLU A 67 -2.94 -6.86 -24.37
N SER A 68 -4.12 -6.73 -23.75
CA SER A 68 -5.29 -6.11 -24.37
C SER A 68 -5.06 -4.64 -24.75
N PHE A 69 -4.35 -3.88 -23.90
CA PHE A 69 -3.98 -2.49 -24.18
C PHE A 69 -2.98 -2.38 -25.33
N SER A 70 -2.01 -3.30 -25.42
CA SER A 70 -1.05 -3.33 -26.53
C SER A 70 -1.73 -3.60 -27.88
N ASN A 71 -2.80 -4.41 -27.87
CA ASN A 71 -3.57 -4.72 -29.07
C ASN A 71 -4.25 -3.49 -29.70
N LEU A 72 -4.53 -2.43 -28.91
CA LEU A 72 -5.08 -1.17 -29.44
C LEU A 72 -4.19 -0.52 -30.50
N ASN A 73 -2.86 -0.73 -30.45
CA ASN A 73 -1.92 -0.16 -31.41
C ASN A 73 -2.09 -0.74 -32.83
N PHE A 74 -2.74 -1.90 -32.97
CA PHE A 74 -2.92 -2.59 -34.25
C PHE A 74 -4.31 -2.33 -34.86
N ILE A 75 -5.17 -1.58 -34.17
CA ILE A 75 -6.55 -1.36 -34.58
C ILE A 75 -6.66 -0.09 -35.40
N SER A 76 -7.21 -0.22 -36.61
CA SER A 76 -7.48 0.90 -37.51
C SER A 76 -8.94 1.39 -37.43
N ASN A 77 -9.84 0.61 -36.81
CA ASN A 77 -11.25 0.92 -36.67
C ASN A 77 -11.53 1.55 -35.29
N LEU A 78 -12.05 2.77 -35.29
CA LEU A 78 -12.38 3.51 -34.07
C LEU A 78 -13.40 2.76 -33.18
N GLU A 79 -14.39 2.09 -33.76
CA GLU A 79 -15.45 1.42 -32.99
C GLU A 79 -14.93 0.17 -32.27
N GLU A 80 -14.06 -0.60 -32.93
CA GLU A 80 -13.38 -1.74 -32.33
C GLU A 80 -12.47 -1.30 -31.17
N GLY A 81 -11.74 -0.19 -31.35
CA GLY A 81 -10.92 0.39 -30.29
C GLY A 81 -11.76 0.81 -29.07
N LYS A 82 -12.96 1.37 -29.27
CA LYS A 82 -13.85 1.74 -28.16
C LYS A 82 -14.32 0.53 -27.37
N GLU A 83 -14.67 -0.57 -28.03
CA GLU A 83 -15.10 -1.80 -27.34
C GLU A 83 -13.97 -2.38 -26.47
N ILE A 84 -12.73 -2.39 -26.98
CA ILE A 84 -11.57 -2.81 -26.18
C ILE A 84 -11.32 -1.85 -25.02
N LEU A 85 -11.40 -0.54 -25.23
CA LEU A 85 -11.25 0.44 -24.14
C LEU A 85 -12.31 0.24 -23.06
N LYS A 86 -13.56 -0.04 -23.44
CA LYS A 86 -14.62 -0.33 -22.50
C LYS A 86 -14.30 -1.57 -21.66
N TYR A 87 -13.86 -2.66 -22.29
CA TYR A 87 -13.40 -3.86 -21.60
C TYR A 87 -12.25 -3.55 -20.62
N LEU A 88 -11.24 -2.79 -21.06
CA LEU A 88 -10.10 -2.42 -20.23
C LEU A 88 -10.53 -1.59 -19.01
N ILE A 89 -11.46 -0.64 -19.19
CA ILE A 89 -12.03 0.14 -18.10
C ILE A 89 -12.74 -0.76 -17.09
N GLU A 90 -13.57 -1.70 -17.57
CA GLU A 90 -14.28 -2.65 -16.70
C GLU A 90 -13.31 -3.54 -15.89
N GLU A 91 -12.22 -4.02 -16.50
CA GLU A 91 -11.20 -4.80 -15.79
C GLU A 91 -10.44 -3.95 -14.76
N ILE A 92 -10.08 -2.71 -15.10
CA ILE A 92 -9.42 -1.79 -14.18
C ILE A 92 -10.33 -1.45 -12.99
N ASP A 93 -11.61 -1.18 -13.23
CA ASP A 93 -12.59 -0.85 -12.18
C ASP A 93 -12.79 -2.02 -11.21
N LYS A 94 -12.73 -3.27 -11.68
CA LYS A 94 -12.73 -4.46 -10.80
C LYS A 94 -11.55 -4.46 -9.84
N ILE A 95 -10.36 -4.06 -10.29
CA ILE A 95 -9.17 -3.96 -9.45
C ILE A 95 -9.31 -2.79 -8.48
N LYS A 96 -9.73 -1.61 -8.95
CA LYS A 96 -9.95 -0.43 -8.12
C LYS A 96 -10.92 -0.70 -6.97
N THR A 97 -12.05 -1.33 -7.27
CA THR A 97 -13.06 -1.70 -6.26
C THR A 97 -12.46 -2.56 -5.14
N LYS A 98 -11.51 -3.44 -5.46
CA LYS A 98 -10.79 -4.23 -4.45
C LYS A 98 -9.82 -3.38 -3.64
N LEU A 99 -9.07 -2.49 -4.28
CA LEU A 99 -8.13 -1.57 -3.61
C LEU A 99 -8.85 -0.61 -2.65
N GLU A 100 -10.08 -0.21 -2.96
CA GLU A 100 -10.90 0.69 -2.15
C GLU A 100 -11.61 0.00 -0.98
N ASP A 101 -11.59 -1.35 -0.89
CA ASP A 101 -12.17 -2.09 0.24
C ASP A 101 -11.29 -1.92 1.49
N ILE A 102 -11.57 -0.86 2.25
CA ILE A 102 -10.83 -0.47 3.47
C ILE A 102 -10.70 -1.62 4.47
N LYS A 103 -11.71 -2.49 4.57
CA LYS A 103 -11.69 -3.59 5.54
C LYS A 103 -10.70 -4.68 5.12
N LYS A 104 -10.61 -4.97 3.82
CA LYS A 104 -9.70 -6.00 3.29
C LYS A 104 -8.29 -5.48 3.08
N MET A 105 -8.16 -4.21 2.67
CA MET A 105 -6.88 -3.58 2.33
C MET A 105 -6.23 -2.84 3.49
N GLN A 106 -6.76 -2.93 4.71
CA GLN A 106 -6.32 -2.14 5.86
C GLN A 106 -4.79 -2.13 6.07
N ASP A 107 -4.15 -3.30 5.95
CA ASP A 107 -2.71 -3.46 6.15
C ASP A 107 -1.88 -2.90 4.98
N LEU A 108 -2.44 -2.82 3.78
CA LEU A 108 -1.80 -2.24 2.60
C LEU A 108 -2.07 -0.74 2.46
N LEU A 109 -3.17 -0.23 3.01
CA LEU A 109 -3.54 1.18 2.92
C LEU A 109 -2.50 2.11 3.56
N GLU A 110 -1.75 1.64 4.54
CA GLU A 110 -0.67 2.42 5.17
C GLU A 110 0.44 2.75 4.16
N ILE A 111 0.74 1.83 3.24
CA ILE A 111 1.74 2.04 2.18
C ILE A 111 1.14 2.61 0.88
N LEU A 112 -0.12 2.29 0.59
CA LEU A 112 -0.77 2.67 -0.67
C LEU A 112 -1.51 4.02 -0.59
N GLY A 113 -1.90 4.47 0.60
CA GLY A 113 -2.69 5.68 0.80
C GLY A 113 -2.11 6.94 0.15
N PRO A 114 -0.81 7.25 0.37
CA PRO A 114 -0.18 8.39 -0.30
C PRO A 114 -0.15 8.24 -1.83
N LEU A 115 0.12 7.04 -2.34
CA LEU A 115 0.14 6.76 -3.78
C LEU A 115 -1.25 6.94 -4.40
N LEU A 116 -2.29 6.40 -3.76
CA LEU A 116 -3.69 6.55 -4.18
C LEU A 116 -4.09 8.02 -4.23
N THR A 117 -3.76 8.79 -3.18
CA THR A 117 -4.07 10.22 -3.12
C THR A 117 -3.39 10.98 -4.25
N GLN A 118 -2.10 10.73 -4.47
CA GLN A 118 -1.33 11.36 -5.54
C GLN A 118 -1.89 10.99 -6.93
N PHE A 119 -2.28 9.74 -7.11
CA PHE A 119 -2.89 9.26 -8.35
C PHE A 119 -4.21 9.97 -8.65
N GLU A 120 -5.13 10.05 -7.68
CA GLU A 120 -6.43 10.73 -7.85
C GLU A 120 -6.26 12.22 -8.19
N LEU A 121 -5.30 12.90 -7.55
CA LEU A 121 -4.98 14.30 -7.86
C LEU A 121 -4.49 14.47 -9.30
N ASN A 122 -3.69 13.53 -9.80
CA ASN A 122 -3.22 13.54 -11.19
C ASN A 122 -4.37 13.21 -12.16
N LEU A 123 -5.22 12.25 -11.81
CA LEU A 123 -6.34 11.78 -12.62
C LEU A 123 -7.42 12.86 -12.80
N ALA A 124 -7.60 13.75 -11.81
CA ALA A 124 -8.49 14.90 -11.91
C ALA A 124 -8.24 15.74 -13.18
N ARG A 125 -6.98 15.84 -13.64
CA ARG A 125 -6.60 16.57 -14.87
C ARG A 125 -7.20 15.94 -16.12
N ILE A 126 -7.37 14.62 -16.14
CA ILE A 126 -8.02 13.89 -17.23
C ILE A 126 -9.52 14.08 -17.15
N TYR A 127 -10.11 13.99 -15.95
CA TYR A 127 -11.55 14.13 -15.78
C TYR A 127 -12.09 15.48 -16.26
N VAL A 128 -11.36 16.57 -16.05
CA VAL A 128 -11.77 17.92 -16.48
C VAL A 128 -11.66 18.18 -17.99
N LEU A 129 -11.03 17.27 -18.77
CA LEU A 129 -10.99 17.38 -20.22
C LEU A 129 -12.42 17.31 -20.78
N ASN A 130 -12.77 18.26 -21.66
CA ASN A 130 -14.11 18.39 -22.25
C ASN A 130 -14.08 17.95 -23.72
N PRO A 131 -14.25 16.65 -24.03
CA PRO A 131 -14.18 16.16 -25.39
C PRO A 131 -15.29 16.76 -26.27
N LYS A 132 -14.95 17.14 -27.51
CA LYS A 132 -15.90 17.74 -28.46
C LYS A 132 -16.27 16.79 -29.58
N THR A 133 -15.38 15.85 -29.90
CA THR A 133 -15.58 14.84 -30.93
C THR A 133 -15.57 13.42 -30.34
N PRO A 134 -16.09 12.42 -31.07
CA PRO A 134 -15.92 11.01 -30.70
C PRO A 134 -14.45 10.61 -30.54
N GLU A 135 -13.55 11.14 -31.37
CA GLU A 135 -12.11 10.92 -31.30
C GLU A 135 -11.50 11.53 -30.03
N ASP A 136 -11.94 12.72 -29.60
CA ASP A 136 -11.52 13.32 -28.34
C ASP A 136 -11.93 12.45 -27.15
N SER A 137 -13.16 11.92 -27.18
CA SER A 137 -13.66 11.03 -26.13
C SER A 137 -12.87 9.73 -26.09
N TYR A 138 -12.54 9.16 -27.26
CA TYR A 138 -11.69 7.98 -27.37
C TYR A 138 -10.30 8.25 -26.78
N ASN A 139 -9.66 9.35 -27.17
CA ASN A 139 -8.34 9.73 -26.68
C ASN A 139 -8.32 10.00 -25.17
N LYS A 140 -9.39 10.60 -24.63
CA LYS A 140 -9.56 10.79 -23.18
C LYS A 140 -9.61 9.45 -22.45
N SER A 141 -10.38 8.49 -22.96
CA SER A 141 -10.45 7.14 -22.39
C SER A 141 -9.14 6.38 -22.52
N LEU A 142 -8.45 6.50 -23.65
CA LEU A 142 -7.13 5.90 -23.85
C LEU A 142 -6.11 6.43 -22.84
N LEU A 143 -6.09 7.75 -22.61
CA LEU A 143 -5.25 8.37 -21.61
C LEU A 143 -5.60 7.90 -20.19
N TRP A 144 -6.89 7.82 -19.87
CA TRP A 144 -7.36 7.28 -18.59
C TRP A 144 -6.84 5.86 -18.34
N VAL A 145 -6.98 4.96 -19.33
CA VAL A 145 -6.51 3.57 -19.23
C VAL A 145 -4.99 3.53 -19.05
N LYS A 146 -4.24 4.32 -19.83
CA LYS A 146 -2.79 4.39 -19.74
C LYS A 146 -2.31 4.76 -18.33
N GLU A 147 -2.85 5.83 -17.74
CA GLU A 147 -2.50 6.25 -16.39
C GLU A 147 -2.81 5.17 -15.35
N HIS A 148 -3.94 4.47 -15.49
CA HIS A 148 -4.30 3.37 -14.58
C HIS A 148 -3.37 2.17 -14.70
N VAL A 149 -2.91 1.82 -15.91
CA VAL A 149 -1.94 0.73 -16.10
C VAL A 149 -0.61 1.07 -15.41
N GLU A 150 -0.13 2.31 -15.53
CA GLU A 150 1.09 2.77 -14.86
C GLU A 150 0.90 2.78 -13.34
N PHE A 151 -0.23 3.29 -12.85
CA PHE A 151 -0.58 3.28 -11.44
C PHE A 151 -0.64 1.88 -10.84
N LEU A 152 -1.34 0.94 -11.49
CA LEU A 152 -1.45 -0.44 -11.01
C LEU A 152 -0.08 -1.15 -10.98
N GLN A 153 0.82 -0.83 -11.91
CA GLN A 153 2.20 -1.31 -11.85
C GLN A 153 2.97 -0.76 -10.64
N MET A 154 2.75 0.51 -10.27
CA MET A 154 3.32 1.07 -9.06
C MET A 154 2.74 0.38 -7.81
N VAL A 155 1.42 0.19 -7.75
CA VAL A 155 0.76 -0.54 -6.65
C VAL A 155 1.38 -1.93 -6.47
N TYR A 156 1.54 -2.67 -7.55
CA TYR A 156 2.21 -3.98 -7.52
C TYR A 156 3.63 -3.88 -6.93
N ALA A 157 4.44 -2.92 -7.40
CA ALA A 157 5.80 -2.73 -6.92
C ALA A 157 5.85 -2.39 -5.41
N HIS A 158 4.93 -1.54 -4.93
CA HIS A 158 4.83 -1.21 -3.51
C HIS A 158 4.44 -2.42 -2.65
N ILE A 159 3.49 -3.25 -3.10
CA ILE A 159 3.10 -4.47 -2.38
C ILE A 159 4.28 -5.46 -2.29
N LYS A 160 5.02 -5.65 -3.39
CA LYS A 160 6.21 -6.52 -3.38
C LYS A 160 7.33 -5.97 -2.47
N ALA A 161 7.52 -4.66 -2.43
CA ALA A 161 8.48 -4.03 -1.53
C ALA A 161 8.08 -4.24 -0.06
N GLN A 162 6.78 -4.11 0.26
CA GLN A 162 6.26 -4.37 1.60
C GLN A 162 6.42 -5.83 2.02
N GLU A 163 6.05 -6.77 1.15
CA GLU A 163 6.23 -8.21 1.41
C GLU A 163 7.67 -8.51 1.79
N LYS A 164 8.62 -8.02 0.98
CA LYS A 164 10.06 -8.19 1.22
C LYS A 164 10.48 -7.58 2.55
N ALA A 165 10.09 -6.34 2.82
CA ALA A 165 10.45 -5.65 4.05
C ALA A 165 9.91 -6.37 5.30
N LEU A 166 8.68 -6.88 5.25
CA LEU A 166 8.09 -7.65 6.34
C LEU A 166 8.83 -8.97 6.59
N ILE A 167 9.18 -9.71 5.52
CA ILE A 167 9.93 -10.97 5.63
C ILE A 167 11.34 -10.73 6.19
N GLU A 168 12.05 -9.72 5.70
CA GLU A 168 13.42 -9.43 6.13
C GLU A 168 13.51 -8.99 7.60
N ASN A 169 12.45 -8.37 8.13
CA ASN A 169 12.43 -7.78 9.47
C ASN A 169 11.64 -8.58 10.51
N ILE A 170 11.12 -9.77 10.18
CA ILE A 170 10.34 -10.58 11.15
C ILE A 170 11.21 -11.34 12.15
N THR A 171 12.47 -11.64 11.80
CA THR A 171 13.38 -12.47 12.60
C THR A 171 13.53 -12.04 14.07
N PRO A 172 13.70 -10.74 14.41
CA PRO A 172 13.77 -10.32 15.81
C PRO A 172 12.54 -10.72 16.63
N LEU A 173 11.35 -10.64 16.02
CA LEU A 173 10.09 -11.01 16.65
C LEU A 173 9.99 -12.53 16.84
N GLU A 174 10.46 -13.32 15.88
CA GLU A 174 10.53 -14.78 16.00
C GLU A 174 11.47 -15.23 17.12
N ASN A 175 12.63 -14.57 17.24
CA ASN A 175 13.61 -14.85 18.28
C ASN A 175 13.06 -14.54 19.67
N GLU A 176 12.37 -13.40 19.83
CA GLU A 176 11.72 -13.03 21.09
C GLU A 176 10.65 -14.06 21.50
N LEU A 177 9.84 -14.54 20.53
CA LEU A 177 8.85 -15.59 20.80
C LEU A 177 9.49 -16.90 21.26
N ASP A 178 10.63 -17.28 20.69
CA ASP A 178 11.36 -18.49 21.09
C ASP A 178 11.97 -18.34 22.49
N GLN A 179 12.57 -17.19 22.80
CA GLN A 179 13.12 -16.89 24.12
C GLN A 179 12.05 -16.94 25.22
N ARG A 180 10.80 -16.58 24.90
CA ARG A 180 9.67 -16.65 25.84
C ARG A 180 8.97 -18.01 25.90
N GLY A 181 9.47 -19.03 25.20
CA GLY A 181 8.88 -20.37 25.17
C GLY A 181 7.55 -20.46 24.40
N LEU A 182 7.29 -19.52 23.49
CA LEU A 182 6.02 -19.43 22.74
C LEU A 182 6.06 -20.13 21.37
N LYS A 183 7.07 -20.98 21.13
CA LYS A 183 7.30 -21.67 19.85
C LYS A 183 6.06 -22.42 19.32
N LYS A 184 5.32 -23.11 20.21
CA LYS A 184 4.06 -23.81 19.87
C LYS A 184 3.04 -22.88 19.20
N TRP A 185 2.93 -21.64 19.66
CA TRP A 185 1.99 -20.66 19.11
C TRP A 185 2.54 -20.01 17.85
N LYS A 186 3.85 -19.79 17.78
CA LYS A 186 4.55 -19.32 16.57
C LYS A 186 4.27 -20.24 15.37
N GLU A 187 4.38 -21.55 15.57
CA GLU A 187 4.15 -22.56 14.54
C GLU A 187 2.69 -22.65 14.08
N LYS A 188 1.72 -22.32 14.94
CA LYS A 188 0.29 -22.31 14.57
C LYS A 188 -0.12 -21.11 13.70
N VAL A 189 0.70 -20.07 13.69
CA VAL A 189 0.42 -18.82 12.94
C VAL A 189 0.99 -18.89 11.52
N LYS A 190 2.11 -19.60 11.33
CA LYS A 190 2.69 -19.85 9.99
C LYS A 190 1.78 -20.78 9.19
#